data_AF-A0A644TV68-F1
#
_entry.id   AF-A0A644TV68-F1
#
_cell.length_a   1.000
_cell.length_b   1.000
_cell.length_c   1.000
_cell.angle_alpha   90.00
_cell.angle_beta   90.00
_cell.angle_gamma   90.00
#
_symmetry.space_group_name_H-M   'P 1'
#
loop_
_entity.id
_entity.type
_entity.pdbx_description
1 polymer ?
#
loop_
_entity_poly.entity_id
_entity_poly.type
_entity_poly.pdbx_seq_one_letter_code
_entity_poly.pdbx_strand_id
1 'polypeptide(L)'
;MLDIILGLVMLLISAGIVIAVKDFPSATIIEGLGPGFMPTLLAIILSLLALVLIIIGLINKLKNSPSKATLNFSVSSVKGPIILFASIIFYLLALHYLGFIISTPFLVIASMIIMGSKLKTAFIMSIILTGTTYMFFEILFKVSLPQGILF
;
A
#
# COMPACT_ATOMS: atom_id res chain seq x y z
N MET A 1 20.80 6.68 -11.41
CA MET A 1 21.06 7.19 -10.04
C MET A 1 19.79 7.24 -9.21
N LEU A 2 18.69 7.77 -9.74
CA LEU A 2 17.39 7.82 -9.04
C LEU A 2 16.94 6.46 -8.48
N ASP A 3 17.07 5.37 -9.25
CA ASP A 3 16.66 4.02 -8.83
C ASP A 3 17.41 3.53 -7.58
N ILE A 4 18.70 3.89 -7.44
CA ILE A 4 19.53 3.56 -6.28
C ILE A 4 19.11 4.39 -5.06
N ILE A 5 18.84 5.69 -5.25
CA ILE A 5 18.38 6.59 -4.18
C ILE A 5 17.02 6.13 -3.66
N LEU A 6 16.08 5.82 -4.55
CA LEU A 6 14.74 5.35 -4.18
C LEU A 6 14.85 4.01 -3.43
N GLY A 7 15.69 3.08 -3.90
CA GLY A 7 15.95 1.82 -3.22
C GLY A 7 16.55 2.02 -1.83
N LEU A 8 17.50 2.94 -1.67
CA LEU A 8 18.10 3.25 -0.37
C LEU A 8 17.06 3.81 0.62
N VAL A 9 16.21 4.73 0.16
CA VAL A 9 15.12 5.30 0.97
C VAL A 9 14.14 4.21 1.39
N MET A 10 13.74 3.33 0.46
CA MET A 10 12.84 2.21 0.77
C MET A 10 13.46 1.23 1.78
N LEU A 11 14.76 0.94 1.70
CA LEU A 11 15.46 0.12 2.69
C LEU A 11 15.46 0.77 4.08
N LEU A 12 15.73 2.08 4.16
CA LEU A 12 15.71 2.81 5.43
C LEU A 12 14.32 2.78 6.08
N ILE A 13 13.26 2.98 5.29
CA ILE A 13 11.87 2.91 5.76
C ILE A 13 11.57 1.50 6.28
N SER A 14 11.93 0.46 5.52
CA SER A 14 11.73 -0.94 5.93
C SER A 14 12.46 -1.26 7.25
N ALA A 15 13.72 -0.85 7.39
CA ALA A 15 14.49 -1.04 8.62
C ALA A 15 13.82 -0.34 9.82
N GLY A 16 13.31 0.88 9.62
CA GLY A 16 12.54 1.59 10.65
C GLY A 16 11.30 0.83 11.11
N ILE A 17 10.56 0.21 10.19
CA ILE A 17 9.39 -0.61 10.51
C ILE A 17 9.79 -1.83 11.36
N VAL A 18 10.86 -2.54 10.99
CA VAL A 18 11.33 -3.72 11.75
C VAL A 18 11.74 -3.34 13.17
N ILE A 19 12.31 -2.15 13.36
CA ILE A 19 12.64 -1.64 14.71
C ILE A 19 11.36 -1.34 15.48
N ALA A 20 10.40 -0.63 14.89
CA ALA A 20 9.15 -0.24 15.54
C ALA A 20 8.26 -1.43 15.95
N VAL A 21 8.30 -2.53 15.19
CA VAL A 21 7.53 -3.74 15.53
C VAL A 21 8.04 -4.43 16.80
N LYS A 22 9.30 -4.22 17.20
CA LYS A 22 9.83 -4.82 18.43
C LYS A 22 9.11 -4.34 19.68
N ASP A 23 8.51 -3.15 19.61
CA ASP A 23 7.75 -2.56 20.71
C ASP A 23 6.29 -3.07 20.75
N PHE A 24 5.87 -3.88 19.78
CA PHE A 24 4.51 -4.42 19.74
C PHE A 24 4.38 -5.62 20.67
N PRO A 25 3.24 -5.78 21.36
CA PRO A 25 2.98 -6.95 22.18
C PRO A 25 3.03 -8.22 21.32
N SER A 26 3.82 -9.19 21.77
CA SER A 26 3.95 -10.50 21.12
C SER A 26 2.60 -11.21 21.11
N ALA A 27 2.23 -11.80 19.97
CA ALA A 27 1.01 -12.60 19.87
C ALA A 27 1.07 -13.77 20.85
N THR A 28 0.06 -13.91 21.71
CA THR A 28 -0.15 -15.16 22.43
C THR A 28 -0.74 -16.18 21.43
N ILE A 29 -0.38 -17.46 21.54
CA ILE A 29 -0.84 -18.57 20.65
C ILE A 29 -2.38 -18.59 20.47
N ILE A 30 -3.11 -18.02 21.43
CA ILE A 30 -4.57 -17.97 21.51
C ILE A 30 -5.16 -16.83 20.63
N GLU A 31 -4.42 -15.74 20.39
CA GLU A 31 -4.91 -14.51 19.74
C GLU A 31 -4.71 -14.50 18.21
N GLY A 32 -4.00 -15.48 17.64
CA GLY A 32 -3.72 -15.53 16.19
C GLY A 32 -2.38 -14.87 15.80
N LEU A 33 -2.28 -14.38 14.56
CA LEU A 33 -1.10 -13.64 14.10
C LEU A 33 -1.13 -12.25 14.74
N GLY A 34 -0.22 -11.99 15.68
CA GLY A 34 -0.21 -10.75 16.45
C GLY A 34 -0.06 -9.48 15.61
N PRO A 35 -0.28 -8.30 16.22
CA PRO A 35 -0.36 -7.02 15.51
C PRO A 35 0.93 -6.66 14.76
N GLY A 36 2.07 -7.23 15.16
CA GLY A 36 3.37 -7.04 14.50
C GLY A 36 3.56 -7.83 13.20
N PHE A 37 2.69 -8.80 12.89
CA PHE A 37 2.88 -9.66 11.72
C PHE A 37 2.76 -8.88 10.40
N MET A 38 1.68 -8.11 10.22
CA MET A 38 1.43 -7.38 8.98
C MET A 38 2.51 -6.31 8.70
N PRO A 39 2.93 -5.45 9.67
CA PRO A 39 4.03 -4.53 9.45
C PRO A 39 5.35 -5.24 9.13
N THR A 40 5.63 -6.38 9.75
CA THR A 40 6.85 -7.17 9.46
C THR A 40 6.84 -7.73 8.04
N LEU A 41 5.71 -8.32 7.61
CA LEU A 41 5.56 -8.84 6.26
C LEU A 41 5.76 -7.74 5.21
N LEU A 42 5.16 -6.57 5.43
CA LEU A 42 5.35 -5.40 4.57
C LEU A 42 6.81 -4.95 4.54
N ALA A 43 7.48 -4.90 5.69
CA ALA A 43 8.90 -4.53 5.75
C ALA A 43 9.78 -5.50 4.95
N ILE A 44 9.52 -6.81 5.04
CA ILE A 44 10.24 -7.84 4.26
C ILE A 44 10.03 -7.62 2.76
N ILE A 45 8.78 -7.45 2.32
CA ILE A 45 8.47 -7.23 0.89
C ILE A 45 9.13 -5.94 0.39
N LEU A 46 9.03 -4.84 1.16
CA LEU A 46 9.67 -3.56 0.82
C LEU A 46 11.19 -3.69 0.72
N SER A 47 11.81 -4.42 1.63
CA SER A 47 13.26 -4.68 1.62
C SER A 47 13.68 -5.44 0.36
N LEU A 48 12.93 -6.50 0.00
CA LEU A 48 13.18 -7.27 -1.22
C LEU A 48 13.04 -6.40 -2.47
N LEU A 49 11.98 -5.61 -2.59
CA LEU A 49 11.78 -4.70 -3.72
C LEU A 49 12.90 -3.66 -3.81
N ALA A 50 13.33 -3.12 -2.67
CA ALA A 50 14.40 -2.14 -2.61
C ALA A 50 15.74 -2.72 -3.06
N LEU A 51 16.06 -3.97 -2.67
CA LEU A 51 17.23 -4.69 -3.16
C LEU A 51 17.18 -4.91 -4.67
N VAL A 52 16.03 -5.34 -5.21
CA VAL A 52 15.84 -5.51 -6.66
C VAL A 52 16.08 -4.19 -7.39
N LEU A 53 15.56 -3.08 -6.87
CA LEU A 53 15.71 -1.76 -7.47
C LEU A 53 17.16 -1.28 -7.47
N ILE A 54 17.90 -1.52 -6.38
CA ILE A 54 19.34 -1.23 -6.29
C ILE A 54 20.12 -2.05 -7.32
N ILE A 55 19.83 -3.35 -7.45
CA ILE A 55 20.48 -4.24 -8.43
C ILE A 55 20.23 -3.73 -9.86
N ILE A 56 18.98 -3.40 -10.20
CA ILE A 56 18.63 -2.84 -11.52
C ILE A 56 19.38 -1.52 -11.75
N GLY A 57 19.41 -0.64 -10.74
CA GLY A 57 20.14 0.62 -10.80
C GLY A 57 21.63 0.47 -11.05
N LEU A 58 22.27 -0.53 -10.43
CA LEU A 58 23.68 -0.87 -10.62
C LEU A 58 23.95 -1.44 -12.02
N ILE A 59 23.11 -2.36 -12.50
CA ILE A 59 23.21 -2.95 -13.84
C ILE A 59 23.07 -1.87 -14.92
N ASN A 60 22.10 -0.97 -14.77
CA ASN A 60 21.87 0.12 -15.72
C ASN A 60 23.05 1.11 -15.75
N LYS A 61 23.65 1.40 -14.59
CA LYS A 61 24.86 2.20 -14.49
C LYS A 61 26.04 1.54 -15.20
N LEU A 62 26.20 0.22 -15.09
CA LEU A 62 27.27 -0.53 -15.74
C LEU A 62 27.09 -0.61 -17.26
N LYS A 63 25.85 -0.70 -17.74
CA LYS A 63 25.51 -0.77 -19.18
C LYS A 63 25.60 0.58 -19.90
N ASN A 64 25.98 1.67 -19.23
CA ASN A 64 25.87 3.05 -19.74
C ASN A 64 24.50 3.35 -20.37
N SER A 65 23.47 2.61 -19.94
CA SER A 65 22.13 2.81 -20.45
C SER A 65 21.54 3.97 -19.66
N PRO A 66 21.17 5.09 -20.31
CA PRO A 66 20.51 6.17 -19.60
C PRO A 66 19.23 5.59 -18.98
N SER A 67 19.13 5.66 -17.65
CA SER A 67 17.90 5.27 -16.96
C SER A 67 16.76 6.09 -17.58
N LYS A 68 15.80 5.39 -18.20
CA LYS A 68 14.62 6.01 -18.82
C LYS A 68 13.63 6.56 -17.78
N ALA A 69 14.00 6.57 -16.50
CA ALA A 69 13.26 7.25 -15.45
C ALA A 69 13.45 8.78 -15.58
N THR A 70 12.79 9.38 -16.57
CA THR A 70 12.56 10.82 -16.59
C THR A 70 11.39 11.10 -15.65
N LEU A 71 11.69 11.65 -14.47
CA LEU A 71 10.66 12.22 -13.60
C LEU A 71 10.16 13.51 -14.25
N ASN A 72 9.27 13.38 -15.23
CA ASN A 72 8.55 14.51 -15.80
C ASN A 72 7.48 14.95 -14.80
N PHE A 73 7.89 15.75 -13.80
CA PHE A 73 6.97 16.50 -12.95
C PHE A 73 6.36 17.66 -13.75
N SER A 74 5.44 17.32 -14.66
CA SER A 74 4.53 18.31 -15.23
C SER A 74 3.52 18.73 -14.15
N VAL A 75 3.13 20.01 -14.12
CA VAL A 75 2.09 20.53 -13.21
C VAL A 75 0.74 19.82 -13.41
N SER A 76 0.53 19.19 -14.57
CA SER A 76 -0.60 18.29 -14.85
C SER A 76 -0.51 16.95 -14.08
N SER A 77 0.70 16.50 -13.75
CA SER A 77 1.03 15.26 -13.05
C SER A 77 0.78 15.31 -11.53
N VAL A 78 0.57 16.48 -10.95
CA VAL A 78 0.37 16.66 -9.49
C VAL A 78 -1.11 16.54 -9.10
N LYS A 79 -2.03 16.72 -10.05
CA LYS A 79 -3.48 16.64 -9.79
C LYS A 79 -3.90 15.25 -9.33
N GLY A 80 -3.39 14.19 -9.97
CA GLY A 80 -3.70 12.81 -9.61
C GLY A 80 -3.35 12.48 -8.15
N PRO A 81 -2.10 12.69 -7.70
CA PRO A 81 -1.70 12.50 -6.31
C PRO A 81 -2.52 13.33 -5.31
N ILE A 82 -2.83 14.60 -5.62
CA ILE A 82 -3.66 15.44 -4.74
C ILE A 82 -5.07 14.88 -4.61
N ILE A 83 -5.70 14.47 -5.71
CA ILE A 83 -7.05 13.89 -5.71
C ILE A 83 -7.05 12.55 -4.98
N LEU A 84 -5.99 11.74 -5.14
CA LEU A 84 -5.82 10.48 -4.41
C LEU A 84 -5.70 10.73 -2.90
N PHE A 85 -4.89 11.71 -2.50
CA PHE A 85 -4.74 12.09 -1.10
C PHE A 85 -6.06 12.59 -0.49
N ALA A 86 -6.79 13.44 -1.23
CA ALA A 86 -8.12 13.88 -0.83
C ALA A 86 -9.12 12.71 -0.71
N SER A 87 -9.05 11.73 -1.62
CA SER A 87 -9.86 10.52 -1.57
C SER A 87 -9.57 9.67 -0.33
N ILE A 88 -8.32 9.63 0.14
CA ILE A 88 -7.95 8.93 1.38
C ILE A 88 -8.55 9.63 2.61
N ILE A 89 -8.53 10.96 2.66
CA ILE A 89 -9.17 11.72 3.74
C ILE A 89 -10.68 11.45 3.75
N PHE A 90 -11.32 11.47 2.57
CA PHE A 90 -12.74 11.14 2.44
C PHE A 90 -13.04 9.70 2.87
N TYR A 91 -12.16 8.75 2.52
CA TYR A 91 -12.28 7.37 2.96
C TYR A 91 -12.21 7.23 4.49
N LEU A 92 -11.36 7.98 5.19
CA LEU A 92 -11.32 7.94 6.66
C LEU A 92 -12.65 8.37 7.29
N LEU A 93 -13.27 9.40 6.74
CA LEU A 93 -14.61 9.85 7.14
C LEU A 93 -15.66 8.78 6.81
N ALA A 94 -15.66 8.28 5.58
CA ALA A 94 -16.59 7.24 5.14
C ALA A 94 -16.44 5.95 5.96
N LEU A 95 -15.23 5.55 6.32
CA LEU A 95 -14.95 4.35 7.10
C LEU A 95 -15.61 4.41 8.48
N HIS A 96 -15.64 5.59 9.10
CA HIS A 96 -16.32 5.80 10.37
C HIS A 96 -17.84 5.60 10.27
N TYR A 97 -18.46 6.09 9.19
CA TYR A 97 -19.92 6.03 9.03
C TYR A 97 -20.40 4.74 8.37
N LEU A 98 -19.81 4.35 7.24
CA LEU A 98 -20.23 3.27 6.34
C LEU A 98 -19.47 1.96 6.55
N GLY A 99 -18.37 1.98 7.29
CA GLY A 99 -17.54 0.80 7.51
C GLY A 99 -16.67 0.40 6.32
N PHE A 100 -15.88 -0.64 6.52
CA PHE A 100 -14.84 -1.09 5.59
C PHE A 100 -15.42 -1.66 4.29
N ILE A 101 -16.47 -2.48 4.39
CA ILE A 101 -17.05 -3.22 3.26
C ILE A 101 -17.61 -2.28 2.19
N ILE A 102 -18.19 -1.15 2.61
CA ILE A 102 -18.75 -0.16 1.69
C ILE A 102 -17.68 0.84 1.25
N SER A 103 -16.89 1.38 2.18
CA SER A 103 -15.96 2.49 1.88
C SER A 103 -14.81 2.08 0.96
N THR A 104 -14.30 0.85 1.11
CA THR A 104 -13.10 0.38 0.41
C THR A 104 -13.33 0.19 -1.09
N PRO A 105 -14.43 -0.44 -1.56
CA PRO A 105 -14.72 -0.52 -2.98
C PRO A 105 -14.78 0.84 -3.68
N PHE A 106 -15.40 1.85 -3.06
CA PHE A 106 -15.46 3.20 -3.63
C PHE A 106 -14.07 3.82 -3.77
N LEU A 107 -13.22 3.67 -2.76
CA LEU A 107 -11.83 4.16 -2.82
C LEU A 107 -11.03 3.47 -3.94
N VAL A 108 -11.16 2.14 -4.06
CA VAL A 108 -10.45 1.37 -5.09
C VAL A 108 -10.94 1.74 -6.49
N ILE A 109 -12.25 1.89 -6.68
CA ILE A 109 -12.82 2.34 -7.96
C ILE A 109 -12.32 3.75 -8.30
N ALA A 110 -12.40 4.68 -7.35
CA ALA A 110 -11.96 6.07 -7.55
C ALA A 110 -10.48 6.13 -7.93
N SER A 111 -9.61 5.45 -7.18
CA SER A 111 -8.17 5.41 -7.47
C SER A 111 -7.87 4.82 -8.85
N MET A 112 -8.51 3.71 -9.23
CA MET A 112 -8.29 3.09 -10.54
C MET A 112 -8.80 3.98 -11.69
N ILE A 113 -9.91 4.70 -11.51
CA ILE A 113 -10.41 5.65 -12.51
C ILE A 113 -9.46 6.85 -12.65
N ILE A 114 -8.95 7.39 -11.53
CA ILE A 114 -7.97 8.49 -11.54
C ILE A 114 -6.69 8.07 -12.29
N MET A 115 -6.30 6.80 -12.19
CA MET A 115 -5.17 6.22 -12.92
C MET A 115 -5.48 5.86 -14.39
N GLY A 116 -6.70 6.11 -14.87
CA GLY A 116 -7.10 5.89 -16.27
C GLY A 116 -7.59 4.48 -16.59
N SER A 117 -7.93 3.66 -15.59
CA SER A 117 -8.48 2.32 -15.80
C SER A 117 -9.95 2.35 -16.26
N LYS A 118 -10.37 1.28 -16.94
CA LYS A 118 -11.77 1.10 -17.36
C LYS A 118 -12.65 0.82 -16.14
N LEU A 119 -13.83 1.42 -16.09
CA LEU A 119 -14.80 1.26 -14.99
C LEU A 119 -15.14 -0.20 -14.68
N LYS A 120 -15.28 -1.05 -15.71
CA LYS A 120 -15.52 -2.49 -15.53
C LYS A 120 -14.38 -3.19 -14.79
N THR A 121 -13.13 -2.91 -15.16
CA THR A 121 -11.94 -3.44 -14.49
C THR A 121 -11.85 -2.92 -13.07
N ALA A 122 -12.12 -1.63 -12.86
CA ALA A 122 -12.12 -1.02 -11.54
C ALA A 122 -13.13 -1.68 -10.59
N PHE A 123 -14.35 -1.93 -11.06
CA PHE A 123 -15.41 -2.56 -10.26
C PHE A 123 -15.10 -4.02 -9.90
N ILE A 124 -14.61 -4.81 -10.87
CA ILE A 124 -14.22 -6.20 -10.61
C ILE A 124 -13.07 -6.26 -9.60
N MET A 125 -12.03 -5.44 -9.82
CA MET A 125 -10.87 -5.40 -8.94
C MET A 125 -11.22 -4.87 -7.55
N SER A 126 -12.13 -3.91 -7.43
CA SER A 126 -12.56 -3.40 -6.13
C SER A 126 -13.25 -4.45 -5.28
N ILE A 127 -14.10 -5.29 -5.89
CA ILE A 127 -14.76 -6.39 -5.18
C ILE A 127 -13.75 -7.45 -4.76
N ILE A 128 -12.89 -7.89 -5.68
CA ILE A 128 -11.87 -8.92 -5.41
C ILE A 128 -10.92 -8.45 -4.30
N LEU A 129 -10.42 -7.21 -4.40
CA LEU A 129 -9.48 -6.66 -3.45
C LEU A 129 -10.13 -6.49 -2.07
N THR A 130 -11.32 -5.88 -2.01
CA THR A 130 -12.03 -5.69 -0.73
C THR A 130 -12.36 -7.03 -0.07
N GLY A 131 -12.89 -8.00 -0.83
CA GLY A 131 -13.23 -9.33 -0.33
C GLY A 131 -12.00 -10.09 0.15
N THR A 132 -10.90 -10.03 -0.61
CA THR A 132 -9.63 -10.66 -0.22
C THR A 132 -9.10 -10.02 1.05
N THR A 133 -9.03 -8.68 1.12
CA THR A 133 -8.58 -7.98 2.33
C THR A 133 -9.46 -8.32 3.53
N TYR A 134 -10.78 -8.36 3.36
CA TYR A 134 -11.69 -8.79 4.44
C TYR A 134 -11.36 -10.21 4.92
N MET A 135 -11.18 -11.18 4.02
CA MET A 135 -10.79 -12.54 4.39
C MET A 135 -9.46 -12.59 5.15
N PHE A 136 -8.45 -11.84 4.70
CA PHE A 136 -7.16 -11.80 5.39
C PHE A 136 -7.30 -11.22 6.80
N PHE A 137 -8.02 -10.12 6.97
CA PHE A 137 -8.12 -9.49 8.29
C PHE A 137 -9.04 -10.24 9.25
N GLU A 138 -10.21 -10.67 8.79
CA GLU A 138 -11.20 -11.35 9.63
C GLU A 138 -10.77 -12.78 9.95
N ILE A 139 -10.29 -13.55 8.95
CA ILE A 139 -10.02 -14.99 9.11
C ILE A 139 -8.57 -15.24 9.49
N LEU A 140 -7.61 -14.61 8.79
CA LEU A 140 -6.18 -14.88 8.97
C LEU A 140 -5.59 -14.08 10.14
N PHE A 141 -5.95 -12.81 10.28
CA PHE A 141 -5.43 -11.94 11.34
C PHE A 141 -6.35 -11.84 12.56
N LYS A 142 -7.61 -12.30 12.46
CA LYS A 142 -8.62 -12.17 13.52
C LYS A 142 -8.77 -10.74 14.04
N VAL A 143 -8.55 -9.75 13.17
CA VAL A 143 -8.68 -8.33 13.49
C VAL A 143 -10.03 -7.85 12.99
N SER A 144 -10.88 -7.42 13.92
CA SER A 144 -12.19 -6.86 13.57
C SER A 144 -12.03 -5.57 12.78
N LEU A 145 -12.60 -5.58 11.57
CA LEU A 145 -12.66 -4.38 10.72
C LEU A 145 -13.83 -3.48 11.13
N PRO A 146 -13.72 -2.14 10.95
CA PRO A 146 -14.81 -1.23 11.26
C PRO A 146 -16.06 -1.57 10.43
N GLN A 147 -17.17 -1.87 11.10
CA GLN A 147 -18.46 -2.14 10.44
C GLN A 147 -19.20 -0.84 10.06
N GLY A 148 -18.78 0.29 10.65
CA GLY A 148 -19.41 1.59 10.48
C GLY A 148 -20.47 1.82 11.55
N ILE A 149 -20.75 3.07 11.89
CA ILE A 149 -21.78 3.40 12.90
C ILE A 149 -23.20 3.17 12.34
N LEU A 150 -23.35 3.13 11.02
CA LEU A 150 -24.64 2.94 10.37
C LEU A 150 -25.08 1.47 10.25
N PHE A 151 -24.26 0.50 10.72
CA PHE A 151 -24.51 -0.93 10.61
C PHE A 151 -24.20 -1.68 11.91
#